data_AF-A0A5A8A9Q5-F1
#
_entry.id   AF-A0A5A8A9Q5-F1
#
_cell.length_a   1.000
_cell.length_b   1.000
_cell.length_c   1.000
_cell.angle_alpha   90.00
_cell.angle_beta   90.00
_cell.angle_gamma   90.00
#
_symmetry.space_group_name_H-M   'P 1'
#
loop_
_entity.id
_entity.type
_entity.pdbx_description
1 polymer ?
#
loop_
_entity_poly.entity_id
_entity_poly.type
_entity_poly.pdbx_seq_one_letter_code
_entity_poly.pdbx_strand_id
1 'polypeptide(L)'
;MLRSNLSTFAVLCLSASLGACASSRLDGPRTRGPSPQASLDTVPAMPSGTVTAAPLAPPPGVAASPDAPPPPGAQAAVPPAGPTVIAEPVAPPAPPPPVATGGRSAVVGSWDARDATGANCKVTLSSTPALDLYRATASGCANKDLARVSAWDFRDGEVYLYQPGGSVAARLRQGGGGLEGALTKSGAALALNR
;
A
#
# COMPACT_ATOMS: atom_id res chain seq x y z
N MET A 1 -69.33 30.70 -11.14
CA MET A 1 -68.27 30.83 -10.12
C MET A 1 -67.94 29.46 -9.48
N LEU A 2 -67.60 28.44 -10.27
CA LEU A 2 -67.42 27.06 -9.76
C LEU A 2 -66.16 26.37 -10.32
N ARG A 3 -65.16 27.15 -10.76
CA ARG A 3 -63.90 26.62 -11.34
C ARG A 3 -62.66 26.95 -10.51
N SER A 4 -62.76 27.86 -9.53
CA SER A 4 -61.64 28.25 -8.69
C SER A 4 -61.38 27.30 -7.51
N ASN A 5 -62.36 26.46 -7.15
CA ASN A 5 -62.29 25.63 -5.94
C ASN A 5 -61.69 24.24 -6.19
N LEU A 6 -61.53 23.81 -7.46
CA LEU A 6 -60.96 22.50 -7.77
C LEU A 6 -59.42 22.50 -7.71
N SER A 7 -58.78 23.64 -8.00
CA SER A 7 -57.31 23.73 -8.05
C SER A 7 -56.67 23.68 -6.66
N THR A 8 -57.39 24.10 -5.61
CA THR A 8 -56.85 24.15 -4.25
C THR A 8 -56.82 22.77 -3.58
N PHE A 9 -57.75 21.88 -3.92
CA PHE A 9 -57.78 20.52 -3.36
C PHE A 9 -56.68 19.61 -3.93
N ALA A 10 -56.21 19.85 -5.16
CA ALA A 10 -55.15 19.06 -5.77
C ALA A 10 -53.76 19.31 -5.15
N VAL A 11 -53.53 20.50 -4.59
CA VAL A 11 -52.22 20.88 -4.00
C VAL A 11 -52.04 20.33 -2.58
N LEU A 12 -53.13 20.09 -1.84
CA LEU A 12 -53.07 19.60 -0.46
C LEU A 12 -52.76 18.10 -0.33
N CYS A 13 -52.98 17.29 -1.38
CA CYS A 13 -52.72 15.85 -1.33
C CYS A 13 -51.26 15.45 -1.64
N LEU A 14 -50.44 16.33 -2.21
CA LEU A 14 -49.05 16.00 -2.55
C LEU A 14 -48.05 16.21 -1.40
N SER A 15 -48.43 16.88 -0.32
CA SER A 15 -47.54 17.12 0.84
C SER A 15 -47.58 16.02 1.91
N ALA A 16 -48.32 14.93 1.70
CA ALA A 16 -48.53 13.87 2.70
C ALA A 16 -47.64 12.62 2.52
N SER A 17 -46.64 12.63 1.63
CA SER A 17 -45.81 11.46 1.32
C SER A 17 -44.31 11.57 1.64
N LEU A 18 -43.87 12.61 2.35
CA LEU A 18 -42.50 12.68 2.90
C LEU A 18 -42.52 12.55 4.44
N GLY A 19 -42.53 11.32 4.95
CA GLY A 19 -42.47 11.12 6.40
C GLY A 19 -42.47 9.67 6.88
N ALA A 20 -41.96 8.72 6.09
CA ALA A 20 -41.88 7.32 6.50
C ALA A 20 -40.47 6.76 6.25
N CYS A 21 -39.51 7.18 7.08
CA CYS A 21 -38.28 6.46 7.45
C CYS A 21 -37.54 7.21 8.58
N ALA A 22 -38.25 7.69 9.62
CA ALA A 22 -37.60 8.04 10.88
C ALA A 22 -37.43 6.76 11.69
N SER A 23 -36.32 6.06 11.47
CA SER A 23 -35.91 4.93 12.31
C SER A 23 -35.83 5.40 13.77
N SER A 24 -36.61 4.74 14.61
CA SER A 24 -36.62 4.89 16.05
C SER A 24 -35.23 4.68 16.64
N ARG A 25 -34.50 5.76 16.92
CA ARG A 25 -33.50 5.75 17.98
C ARG A 25 -34.17 6.40 19.19
N LEU A 26 -34.61 5.54 20.11
CA LEU A 26 -34.98 5.92 21.47
C LEU A 26 -33.86 6.80 22.03
N ASP A 27 -34.11 8.11 22.05
CA ASP A 27 -33.36 9.08 22.81
C ASP A 27 -33.79 8.91 24.28
N GLY A 28 -33.16 7.94 24.93
CA GLY A 28 -33.16 7.83 26.38
C GLY A 28 -31.92 8.54 26.89
N PRO A 29 -32.01 9.37 27.95
CA PRO A 29 -30.83 9.91 28.60
C PRO A 29 -30.12 8.77 29.32
N ARG A 30 -29.17 8.13 28.62
CA ARG A 30 -28.20 7.24 29.28
C ARG A 30 -27.10 8.10 29.87
N THR A 31 -27.19 8.27 31.18
CA THR A 31 -26.08 8.60 32.07
C THR A 31 -24.90 7.66 31.76
N ARG A 32 -23.92 8.14 30.99
CA ARG A 32 -22.66 7.44 30.75
C ARG A 32 -21.74 7.72 31.95
N GLY A 33 -21.81 6.86 32.96
CA GLY A 33 -20.71 6.71 33.90
C GLY A 33 -19.47 6.13 33.19
N PRO A 34 -18.24 6.41 33.65
CA PRO A 34 -17.04 5.80 33.10
C PRO A 34 -16.98 4.32 33.53
N SER A 35 -17.12 3.41 32.57
CA SER A 35 -16.78 2.00 32.77
C SER A 35 -15.26 1.84 32.74
N PRO A 36 -14.63 1.17 33.72
CA PRO A 36 -13.20 0.85 33.69
C PRO A 36 -12.89 -0.04 32.47
N GLN A 37 -11.89 0.32 31.69
CA GLN A 37 -11.37 -0.54 30.64
C GLN A 37 -10.76 -1.78 31.30
N ALA A 38 -11.37 -2.94 31.05
CA ALA A 38 -10.73 -4.22 31.31
C ALA A 38 -9.42 -4.25 30.50
N SER A 39 -8.32 -4.32 31.23
CA SER A 39 -6.97 -4.48 30.72
C SER A 39 -6.94 -5.65 29.74
N LEU A 40 -6.65 -5.37 28.47
CA LEU A 40 -6.37 -6.41 27.49
C LEU A 40 -5.06 -7.07 27.89
N ASP A 41 -5.18 -8.36 28.22
CA ASP A 41 -4.12 -9.29 28.50
C ASP A 41 -3.10 -9.25 27.35
N THR A 42 -1.86 -8.84 27.68
CA THR A 42 -0.71 -8.85 26.76
C THR A 42 -0.37 -10.29 26.44
N VAL A 43 -0.83 -10.78 25.28
CA VAL A 43 -0.37 -12.07 24.76
C VAL A 43 1.10 -11.94 24.35
N PRO A 44 2.03 -12.72 24.93
CA PRO A 44 3.44 -12.67 24.55
C PRO A 44 3.64 -13.20 23.12
N ALA A 45 4.44 -12.47 22.34
CA ALA A 45 4.81 -12.88 20.99
C ALA A 45 5.65 -14.17 21.02
N MET A 46 5.24 -15.18 20.25
CA MET A 46 6.02 -16.40 20.04
C MET A 46 7.09 -16.17 18.96
N PRO A 47 8.37 -16.56 19.19
CA PRO A 47 9.43 -16.38 18.20
C PRO A 47 9.34 -17.44 17.09
N SER A 48 9.25 -16.99 15.84
CA SER A 48 9.43 -17.85 14.66
C SER A 48 10.91 -18.24 14.50
N GLY A 49 11.17 -19.53 14.32
CA GLY A 49 12.53 -20.10 14.22
C GLY A 49 13.37 -19.58 13.05
N THR A 50 14.69 -19.63 13.21
CA THR A 50 15.69 -19.14 12.25
C THR A 50 15.80 -20.02 11.02
N VAL A 51 15.63 -19.43 9.83
CA VAL A 51 15.89 -20.09 8.54
C VAL A 51 17.40 -20.01 8.25
N THR A 52 18.06 -21.16 8.20
CA THR A 52 19.46 -21.29 7.76
C THR A 52 19.50 -21.50 6.25
N ALA A 53 20.05 -20.55 5.50
CA ALA A 53 20.39 -20.72 4.09
C ALA A 53 21.87 -21.09 3.96
N ALA A 54 22.17 -22.32 3.56
CA ALA A 54 23.53 -22.74 3.21
C ALA A 54 23.80 -22.45 1.72
N PRO A 55 24.93 -21.83 1.34
CA PRO A 55 25.29 -21.61 -0.06
C PRO A 55 25.49 -22.93 -0.82
N LEU A 56 24.89 -23.06 -2.00
CA LEU A 56 25.14 -24.20 -2.90
C LEU A 56 26.55 -24.10 -3.52
N ALA A 57 27.20 -25.26 -3.66
CA ALA A 57 28.53 -25.39 -4.25
C ALA A 57 28.56 -24.97 -5.74
N PRO A 58 29.66 -24.36 -6.22
CA PRO A 58 29.80 -24.00 -7.62
C PRO A 58 29.92 -25.26 -8.51
N PRO A 59 29.39 -25.22 -9.75
CA PRO A 59 29.39 -26.36 -10.66
C PRO A 59 30.81 -26.72 -11.14
N PRO A 60 31.16 -28.02 -11.22
CA PRO A 60 32.45 -28.48 -11.71
C PRO A 60 32.48 -28.41 -13.25
N GLY A 61 33.48 -27.75 -13.84
CA GLY A 61 33.57 -27.76 -15.30
C GLY A 61 34.52 -26.84 -16.05
N VAL A 62 35.47 -26.13 -15.42
CA VAL A 62 36.56 -25.50 -16.20
C VAL A 62 37.75 -26.44 -16.22
N ALA A 63 37.67 -27.39 -17.15
CA ALA A 63 38.74 -28.30 -17.49
C ALA A 63 39.98 -27.52 -17.94
N ALA A 64 41.12 -27.86 -17.33
CA ALA A 64 42.43 -27.65 -17.91
C ALA A 64 42.47 -28.32 -19.30
N SER A 65 42.97 -27.62 -20.31
CA SER A 65 43.44 -28.25 -21.55
C SER A 65 44.94 -27.97 -21.71
N PRO A 66 45.78 -29.04 -21.82
CA PRO A 66 47.22 -28.98 -21.95
C PRO A 66 47.66 -29.08 -23.42
N ASP A 67 48.49 -28.17 -23.93
CA ASP A 67 49.25 -28.42 -25.17
C ASP A 67 50.45 -27.47 -25.30
N ALA A 68 51.64 -27.93 -24.90
CA ALA A 68 52.94 -27.71 -25.57
C ALA A 68 54.11 -28.37 -24.78
N PRO A 69 55.08 -29.08 -25.43
CA PRO A 69 56.18 -29.81 -24.77
C PRO A 69 57.41 -28.94 -24.37
N PRO A 70 58.37 -29.46 -23.57
CA PRO A 70 59.24 -28.67 -22.70
C PRO A 70 60.63 -28.35 -23.30
N PRO A 71 61.33 -27.30 -22.82
CA PRO A 71 62.79 -27.26 -22.82
C PRO A 71 63.37 -27.66 -21.45
N PRO A 72 64.51 -28.39 -21.41
CA PRO A 72 65.12 -28.91 -20.19
C PRO A 72 66.10 -27.92 -19.56
N GLY A 73 66.21 -27.95 -18.23
CA GLY A 73 67.37 -27.40 -17.52
C GLY A 73 67.05 -26.48 -16.35
N ALA A 74 66.91 -27.10 -15.18
CA ALA A 74 67.44 -26.68 -13.88
C ALA A 74 67.56 -25.16 -13.58
N GLN A 75 66.82 -24.68 -12.58
CA GLN A 75 67.35 -24.37 -11.24
C GLN A 75 66.29 -23.60 -10.44
N ALA A 76 66.18 -23.95 -9.16
CA ALA A 76 65.31 -23.29 -8.20
C ALA A 76 65.65 -21.79 -8.11
N ALA A 77 64.67 -20.94 -8.35
CA ALA A 77 64.72 -19.53 -8.01
C ALA A 77 63.39 -19.15 -7.36
N VAL A 78 63.50 -18.69 -6.11
CA VAL A 78 62.45 -18.13 -5.27
C VAL A 78 61.72 -17.01 -6.04
N PRO A 79 60.38 -17.00 -6.16
CA PRO A 79 59.70 -15.85 -6.73
C PRO A 79 59.71 -14.67 -5.72
N PRO A 80 59.94 -13.45 -6.19
CA PRO A 80 60.02 -12.24 -5.37
C PRO A 80 58.63 -11.83 -4.83
N ALA A 81 58.66 -11.07 -3.74
CA ALA A 81 57.48 -10.47 -3.12
C ALA A 81 56.61 -9.72 -4.16
N GLY A 82 55.42 -10.27 -4.41
CA GLY A 82 54.36 -9.58 -5.15
C GLY A 82 53.70 -8.51 -4.26
N PRO A 83 53.11 -7.46 -4.86
CA PRO A 83 52.49 -6.37 -4.14
C PRO A 83 51.32 -6.88 -3.30
N THR A 84 51.31 -6.55 -2.01
CA THR A 84 50.17 -6.71 -1.12
C THR A 84 48.94 -6.06 -1.73
N VAL A 85 48.04 -6.86 -2.28
CA VAL A 85 46.66 -6.46 -2.59
C VAL A 85 45.99 -6.22 -1.25
N ILE A 86 45.88 -4.96 -0.87
CA ILE A 86 45.03 -4.53 0.23
C ILE A 86 43.61 -4.84 -0.22
N ALA A 87 42.97 -5.83 0.40
CA ALA A 87 41.57 -6.10 0.20
C ALA A 87 40.77 -4.87 0.67
N GLU A 88 40.28 -4.08 -0.28
CA GLU A 88 39.30 -3.04 0.01
C GLU A 88 38.06 -3.72 0.58
N PRO A 89 37.59 -3.34 1.78
CA PRO A 89 36.37 -3.91 2.33
C PRO A 89 35.19 -3.53 1.42
N VAL A 90 34.72 -4.47 0.62
CA VAL A 90 33.44 -4.34 -0.08
C VAL A 90 32.37 -4.29 1.01
N ALA A 91 31.91 -3.07 1.31
CA ALA A 91 30.79 -2.87 2.21
C ALA A 91 29.57 -3.63 1.64
N PRO A 92 28.89 -4.46 2.43
CA PRO A 92 27.66 -5.10 2.00
C PRO A 92 26.66 -4.05 1.52
N PRO A 93 25.94 -4.27 0.40
CA PRO A 93 24.88 -3.36 -0.01
C PRO A 93 23.90 -3.18 1.14
N ALA A 94 23.48 -1.93 1.36
CA ALA A 94 22.54 -1.60 2.42
C ALA A 94 21.30 -2.49 2.33
N PRO A 95 20.84 -3.10 3.44
CA PRO A 95 19.63 -3.90 3.42
C PRO A 95 18.47 -3.07 2.85
N PRO A 96 17.60 -3.66 2.00
CA PRO A 96 16.44 -2.96 1.51
C PRO A 96 15.60 -2.46 2.69
N PRO A 97 14.98 -1.27 2.59
CA PRO A 97 14.16 -0.75 3.67
C PRO A 97 13.10 -1.80 4.04
N PRO A 98 12.83 -2.01 5.34
CA PRO A 98 11.80 -2.94 5.76
C PRO A 98 10.49 -2.53 5.11
N VAL A 99 9.88 -3.45 4.35
CA VAL A 99 8.48 -3.28 3.95
C VAL A 99 7.71 -3.15 5.24
N ALA A 100 7.05 -2.02 5.44
CA ALA A 100 6.17 -1.88 6.59
C ALA A 100 5.09 -2.95 6.43
N THR A 101 5.16 -4.01 7.24
CA THR A 101 4.17 -5.09 7.25
C THR A 101 2.89 -4.61 7.93
N GLY A 102 2.38 -3.44 7.54
CA GLY A 102 1.08 -2.98 7.94
C GLY A 102 0.04 -3.78 7.17
N GLY A 103 -0.81 -4.53 7.88
CA GLY A 103 -1.94 -5.20 7.25
C GLY A 103 -2.91 -4.20 6.61
N ARG A 104 -3.91 -4.70 5.88
CA ARG A 104 -4.96 -3.89 5.24
C ARG A 104 -5.56 -2.80 6.14
N SER A 105 -5.72 -3.07 7.44
CA SER A 105 -6.25 -2.08 8.40
C SER A 105 -5.36 -0.85 8.56
N ALA A 106 -4.04 -0.96 8.34
CA ALA A 106 -3.10 0.15 8.44
C ALA A 106 -3.27 1.19 7.31
N VAL A 107 -3.81 0.79 6.15
CA VAL A 107 -4.04 1.71 5.02
C VAL A 107 -5.40 2.41 5.08
N VAL A 108 -6.31 1.95 5.93
CA VAL A 108 -7.64 2.56 6.10
C VAL A 108 -7.49 3.92 6.79
N GLY A 109 -8.14 4.94 6.25
CA GLY A 109 -8.09 6.30 6.78
C GLY A 109 -8.25 7.37 5.71
N SER A 110 -8.11 8.62 6.12
CA SER A 110 -8.01 9.77 5.22
C SER A 110 -6.54 10.09 4.95
N TRP A 111 -6.23 10.36 3.70
CA TRP A 111 -4.89 10.61 3.19
C TRP A 111 -4.87 11.90 2.38
N ASP A 112 -3.78 12.66 2.50
CA ASP A 112 -3.41 13.74 1.60
C ASP A 112 -2.54 13.17 0.49
N ALA A 113 -3.13 13.02 -0.69
CA ALA A 113 -2.45 12.61 -1.90
C ALA A 113 -1.75 13.81 -2.54
N ARG A 114 -0.49 13.64 -2.92
CA ARG A 114 0.33 14.60 -3.65
C ARG A 114 0.85 13.98 -4.94
N ASP A 115 0.45 14.59 -6.05
CA ASP A 115 0.88 14.18 -7.40
C ASP A 115 2.24 14.80 -7.74
N ALA A 116 2.88 14.33 -8.81
CA ALA A 116 4.16 14.82 -9.32
C ALA A 116 4.14 16.32 -9.69
N THR A 117 2.95 16.88 -9.96
CA THR A 117 2.77 18.32 -10.20
C THR A 117 2.79 19.15 -8.92
N GLY A 118 2.83 18.51 -7.75
CA GLY A 118 2.76 19.15 -6.44
C GLY A 118 1.34 19.45 -5.96
N ALA A 119 0.31 19.19 -6.79
CA ALA A 119 -1.09 19.33 -6.41
C ALA A 119 -1.46 18.36 -5.28
N ASN A 120 -2.22 18.85 -4.31
CA ASN A 120 -2.74 18.06 -3.20
C ASN A 120 -4.21 17.68 -3.44
N CYS A 121 -4.63 16.54 -2.92
CA CYS A 121 -6.04 16.19 -2.81
C CYS A 121 -6.31 15.18 -1.69
N LYS A 122 -7.57 15.06 -1.28
CA LYS A 122 -7.96 14.15 -0.21
C LYS A 122 -8.40 12.82 -0.79
N VAL A 123 -7.86 11.73 -0.25
CA VAL A 123 -8.25 10.36 -0.59
C VAL A 123 -8.61 9.63 0.69
N THR A 124 -9.83 9.13 0.80
CA THR A 124 -10.28 8.34 1.93
C THR A 124 -10.40 6.88 1.50
N LEU A 125 -9.67 6.01 2.20
CA LEU A 125 -9.73 4.56 2.06
C LEU A 125 -10.56 3.98 3.20
N SER A 126 -11.71 3.40 2.89
CA SER A 126 -12.63 2.82 3.87
C SER A 126 -12.65 1.29 3.79
N SER A 127 -12.81 0.61 4.92
CA SER A 127 -13.04 -0.84 4.96
C SER A 127 -14.48 -1.26 4.60
N THR A 128 -15.31 -0.33 4.12
CA THR A 128 -16.67 -0.64 3.63
C THR A 128 -16.59 -1.41 2.30
N PRO A 129 -17.28 -2.55 2.15
CA PRO A 129 -17.27 -3.31 0.91
C PRO A 129 -18.00 -2.58 -0.25
N ALA A 130 -17.52 -2.76 -1.47
CA ALA A 130 -18.03 -2.20 -2.71
C ALA A 130 -17.72 -3.13 -3.92
N LEU A 131 -18.71 -3.91 -4.38
CA LEU A 131 -18.62 -4.80 -5.55
C LEU A 131 -17.31 -5.63 -5.61
N ASP A 132 -16.99 -6.33 -4.52
CA ASP A 132 -15.80 -7.17 -4.31
C ASP A 132 -14.52 -6.44 -3.85
N LEU A 133 -14.52 -5.11 -3.87
CA LEU A 133 -13.41 -4.28 -3.41
C LEU A 133 -13.80 -3.48 -2.15
N TYR A 134 -12.88 -2.66 -1.65
CA TYR A 134 -13.16 -1.71 -0.58
C TYR A 134 -13.47 -0.32 -1.13
N ARG A 135 -14.30 0.45 -0.45
CA ARG A 135 -14.69 1.80 -0.90
C ARG A 135 -13.53 2.78 -0.75
N ALA A 136 -13.23 3.50 -1.83
CA ALA A 136 -12.35 4.67 -1.82
C ALA A 136 -13.12 5.90 -2.30
N THR A 137 -12.75 7.07 -1.80
CA THR A 137 -13.28 8.35 -2.30
C THR A 137 -12.15 9.35 -2.44
N ALA A 138 -12.04 9.98 -3.60
CA ALA A 138 -11.10 11.04 -3.87
C ALA A 138 -11.83 12.38 -4.04
N SER A 139 -11.31 13.46 -3.47
CA SER A 139 -11.90 14.81 -3.57
C SER A 139 -10.83 15.87 -3.76
N GLY A 140 -11.09 16.82 -4.66
CA GLY A 140 -10.17 17.92 -4.97
C GLY A 140 -8.96 17.53 -5.83
N CYS A 141 -8.93 16.33 -6.42
CA CYS A 141 -7.79 15.90 -7.23
C CYS A 141 -7.75 16.61 -8.59
N ALA A 142 -6.63 17.29 -8.85
CA ALA A 142 -6.32 17.86 -10.16
C ALA A 142 -6.12 16.78 -11.24
N ASN A 143 -5.60 15.62 -10.83
CA ASN A 143 -5.40 14.47 -11.70
C ASN A 143 -6.72 13.74 -11.98
N LYS A 144 -7.06 13.57 -13.26
CA LYS A 144 -8.34 12.96 -13.68
C LYS A 144 -8.45 11.49 -13.35
N ASP A 145 -7.35 10.74 -13.35
CA ASP A 145 -7.34 9.32 -12.99
C ASP A 145 -7.58 9.14 -11.49
N LEU A 146 -6.96 10.00 -10.67
CA LEU A 146 -7.15 10.00 -9.22
C LEU A 146 -8.56 10.48 -8.82
N ALA A 147 -9.08 11.51 -9.50
CA ALA A 147 -10.44 12.02 -9.27
C ALA A 147 -11.54 10.98 -9.57
N ARG A 148 -11.24 9.96 -10.38
CA ARG A 148 -12.17 8.87 -10.70
C ARG A 148 -12.05 7.68 -9.77
N VAL A 149 -11.15 7.69 -8.78
CA VAL A 149 -11.00 6.55 -7.87
C VAL A 149 -12.27 6.34 -7.03
N SER A 150 -12.79 5.11 -7.04
CA SER A 150 -14.00 4.72 -6.31
C SER A 150 -13.82 3.50 -5.41
N ALA A 151 -12.78 2.70 -5.67
CA ALA A 151 -12.51 1.50 -4.91
C ALA A 151 -11.01 1.32 -4.68
N TRP A 152 -10.67 0.49 -3.70
CA TRP A 152 -9.29 0.10 -3.41
C TRP A 152 -9.21 -1.34 -2.93
N ASP A 153 -8.02 -1.90 -2.97
CA ASP A 153 -7.70 -3.22 -2.43
C ASP A 153 -6.28 -3.25 -1.87
N PHE A 154 -6.00 -4.22 -1.00
CA PHE A 154 -4.67 -4.45 -0.45
C PHE A 154 -4.24 -5.89 -0.72
N ARG A 155 -3.20 -6.06 -1.54
CA ARG A 155 -2.67 -7.36 -1.96
C ARG A 155 -1.15 -7.29 -1.95
N ASP A 156 -0.51 -8.34 -1.44
CA ASP A 156 0.95 -8.52 -1.49
C ASP A 156 1.76 -7.33 -0.92
N GLY A 157 1.20 -6.60 0.06
CA GLY A 157 1.83 -5.42 0.65
C GLY A 157 1.63 -4.12 -0.14
N GLU A 158 0.85 -4.15 -1.22
CA GLU A 158 0.56 -3.01 -2.07
C GLU A 158 -0.92 -2.62 -2.00
N VAL A 159 -1.20 -1.34 -2.12
CA VAL A 159 -2.53 -0.75 -2.24
C VAL A 159 -2.80 -0.48 -3.71
N TYR A 160 -3.89 -1.06 -4.21
CA TYR A 160 -4.37 -0.86 -5.56
C TYR A 160 -5.57 0.09 -5.51
N LEU A 161 -5.51 1.21 -6.22
CA LEU A 161 -6.64 2.12 -6.38
C LEU A 161 -7.35 1.82 -7.70
N TYR A 162 -8.68 1.74 -7.68
CA TYR A 162 -9.51 1.38 -8.82
C TYR A 162 -10.47 2.49 -9.21
N GLN A 163 -10.66 2.63 -10.52
CA GLN A 163 -11.69 3.47 -11.14
C GLN A 163 -12.98 2.66 -11.38
N PRO A 164 -14.13 3.34 -11.60
CA PRO A 164 -15.33 2.72 -12.12
C PRO A 164 -15.01 1.88 -13.37
N GLY A 165 -15.50 0.64 -13.40
CA GLY A 165 -15.19 -0.33 -14.45
C GLY A 165 -13.97 -1.22 -14.16
N GLY A 166 -13.35 -1.11 -12.98
CA GLY A 166 -12.33 -2.06 -12.51
C GLY A 166 -10.90 -1.79 -13.01
N SER A 167 -10.67 -0.64 -13.65
CA SER A 167 -9.32 -0.26 -14.09
C SER A 167 -8.48 0.25 -12.92
N VAL A 168 -7.20 -0.14 -12.86
CA VAL A 168 -6.27 0.30 -11.80
C VAL A 168 -5.78 1.72 -12.08
N ALA A 169 -6.14 2.68 -11.24
CA ALA A 169 -5.67 4.07 -11.31
C ALA A 169 -4.23 4.24 -10.84
N ALA A 170 -3.88 3.63 -9.71
CA ALA A 170 -2.56 3.75 -9.10
C ALA A 170 -2.22 2.49 -8.30
N ARG A 171 -0.91 2.26 -8.13
CA ARG A 171 -0.35 1.25 -7.24
C ARG A 171 0.55 1.96 -6.24
N LEU A 172 0.29 1.73 -4.97
CA LEU A 172 0.96 2.36 -3.85
C LEU A 172 1.52 1.29 -2.93
N ARG A 173 2.62 1.57 -2.24
CA ARG A 173 3.22 0.72 -1.23
C ARG A 173 3.37 1.49 0.06
N GLN A 174 3.32 0.81 1.19
CA GLN A 174 3.62 1.45 2.46
C GLN A 174 5.12 1.72 2.57
N GLY A 175 5.50 2.97 2.77
CA GLY A 175 6.88 3.41 3.00
C GLY A 175 6.91 4.61 3.94
N GLY A 176 7.93 4.71 4.81
CA GLY A 176 8.19 5.95 5.58
C GLY A 176 7.03 6.52 6.44
N GLY A 177 6.00 5.73 6.78
CA GLY A 177 4.80 6.20 7.49
C GLY A 177 3.66 6.70 6.59
N GLY A 178 3.84 6.61 5.26
CA GLY A 178 2.86 6.96 4.23
C GLY A 178 2.61 5.82 3.24
N LEU A 179 2.05 6.21 2.10
CA LEU A 179 1.78 5.35 0.95
C LEU A 179 2.39 6.00 -0.30
N GLU A 180 3.38 5.38 -0.91
CA GLU A 180 4.09 5.93 -2.07
C GLU A 180 3.98 4.99 -3.27
N GLY A 181 3.91 5.56 -4.47
CA GLY A 181 3.90 4.78 -5.69
C GLY A 181 3.67 5.64 -6.91
N ALA A 182 2.92 5.11 -7.87
CA ALA A 182 2.70 5.77 -9.15
C ALA A 182 1.31 5.51 -9.73
N LEU A 183 0.85 6.48 -10.51
CA LEU A 183 -0.32 6.35 -11.35
C LEU A 183 -0.03 5.38 -12.51
N THR A 184 -0.92 4.41 -12.73
CA THR A 184 -0.74 3.37 -13.74
C THR A 184 -0.72 3.94 -15.16
N LYS A 185 -1.50 4.98 -15.42
CA LYS A 185 -1.70 5.53 -16.78
C LYS A 185 -0.62 6.52 -17.20
N SER A 186 -0.24 7.42 -16.30
CA SER A 186 0.75 8.46 -16.57
C SER A 186 2.16 8.11 -16.10
N GLY A 187 2.32 7.12 -15.21
CA GLY A 187 3.58 6.84 -14.53
C GLY A 187 4.00 7.93 -13.54
N ALA A 188 3.17 8.94 -13.30
CA ALA A 188 3.49 10.03 -12.40
C ALA A 188 3.59 9.52 -10.95
N ALA A 189 4.60 10.03 -10.23
CA ALA A 189 4.81 9.71 -8.83
C ALA A 189 3.64 10.24 -7.99
N LEU A 190 3.20 9.42 -7.04
CA LEU A 190 2.10 9.70 -6.15
C LEU A 190 2.51 9.35 -4.72
N ALA A 191 2.39 10.30 -3.80
CA ALA A 191 2.62 10.10 -2.38
C ALA A 191 1.36 10.43 -1.61
N LEU A 192 0.99 9.59 -0.65
CA LEU A 192 -0.16 9.74 0.24
C LEU A 192 0.37 9.81 1.67
N ASN A 193 0.09 10.92 2.34
CA ASN A 193 0.54 11.19 3.70
C ASN A 193 -0.66 11.44 4.60
N ARG A 194 -0.48 11.34 5.92
CA ARG A 194 -1.51 11.65 6.93
C ARG A 194 -1.24 12.99 7.60
#